data_AF-A0AAD7WSN1-F1
#
_entry.id   AF-A0AAD7WSN1-F1
#
_cell.length_a   1.000
_cell.length_b   1.000
_cell.length_c   1.000
_cell.angle_alpha   90.00
_cell.angle_beta   90.00
_cell.angle_gamma   90.00
#
_symmetry.space_group_name_H-M   'P 1'
#
loop_
_entity.id
_entity.type
_entity.pdbx_description
1 polymer ?
#
loop_
_entity_poly.entity_id
_entity_poly.type
_entity_poly.pdbx_seq_one_letter_code
_entity_poly.pdbx_strand_id
1 'polypeptide(L)'
;KDPSSPVVCHVTGFFPRDITVIWQKKGVDQNDDEEQGETVPNEDGTFQTTSRLTVKDWQTEDYTCVVQHKSLEEGIVKRVIEREIRRNQDIESE
;
A
#
# COMPACT_ATOMS: atom_id res chain seq x y z
N LYS A 1 -9.80 13.41 -14.73
CA LYS A 1 -9.47 13.09 -13.32
C LYS A 1 -10.57 12.18 -12.84
N ASP A 2 -10.39 10.88 -12.99
CA ASP A 2 -11.39 9.88 -12.62
C ASP A 2 -11.36 9.70 -11.10
N PRO A 3 -12.47 9.96 -10.39
CA PRO A 3 -12.57 9.84 -8.93
C PRO A 3 -12.59 8.38 -8.46
N SER A 4 -12.14 7.43 -9.29
CA SER A 4 -12.23 5.99 -9.06
C SER A 4 -10.89 5.26 -9.25
N SER A 5 -9.79 5.99 -9.44
CA SER A 5 -8.48 5.33 -9.58
C SER A 5 -8.02 4.74 -8.25
N PRO A 6 -7.73 3.43 -8.18
CA PRO A 6 -7.29 2.80 -6.95
C PRO A 6 -5.87 3.22 -6.58
N VAL A 7 -5.63 3.45 -5.30
CA VAL A 7 -4.27 3.62 -4.74
C VAL A 7 -3.68 2.26 -4.49
N VAL A 8 -2.41 2.07 -4.81
CA VAL A 8 -1.71 0.81 -4.61
C VAL A 8 -0.54 1.00 -3.64
N CYS A 9 -0.47 0.14 -2.63
CA CYS A 9 0.64 0.01 -1.72
C CYS A 9 1.44 -1.24 -2.07
N HIS A 10 2.71 -1.06 -2.39
CA HIS A 10 3.63 -2.16 -2.69
C HIS A 10 4.50 -2.47 -1.47
N VAL A 11 4.45 -3.71 -0.99
CA VAL A 11 5.30 -4.19 0.11
C VAL A 11 6.19 -5.31 -0.41
N THR A 12 7.50 -5.14 -0.33
CA THR A 12 8.49 -6.07 -0.90
C THR A 12 9.64 -6.30 0.09
N GLY A 13 10.37 -7.40 -0.09
CA GLY A 13 11.59 -7.68 0.67
C GLY A 13 11.36 -8.10 2.13
N PHE A 14 10.17 -8.61 2.47
CA PHE A 14 9.85 -9.02 3.84
C PHE A 14 9.98 -10.54 4.02
N PHE A 15 10.34 -10.97 5.24
CA PHE A 15 10.38 -12.37 5.63
C PHE A 15 10.09 -12.51 7.12
N PRO A 16 9.20 -13.42 7.55
CA PRO A 16 8.56 -14.54 6.87
C PRO A 16 7.39 -14.12 5.98
N ARG A 17 6.64 -15.09 5.46
CA ARG A 17 5.48 -14.85 4.59
C ARG A 17 4.33 -14.10 5.25
N ASP A 18 4.09 -14.29 6.56
CA ASP A 18 2.90 -13.76 7.23
C ASP A 18 2.97 -12.24 7.41
N ILE A 19 2.06 -11.54 6.75
CA ILE A 19 1.97 -10.07 6.71
C ILE A 19 0.52 -9.61 6.73
N THR A 20 0.28 -8.45 7.33
CA THR A 20 -1.01 -7.75 7.26
C THR A 20 -0.78 -6.34 6.77
N VAL A 21 -1.53 -5.95 5.73
CA VAL A 21 -1.58 -4.58 5.23
C VAL A 21 -2.94 -4.01 5.59
N ILE A 22 -2.97 -2.76 6.07
CA ILE A 22 -4.20 -2.07 6.47
C ILE A 22 -4.17 -0.68 5.87
N TRP A 23 -5.25 -0.28 5.21
CA TRP A 23 -5.43 1.12 4.82
C TRP A 23 -6.04 1.93 5.95
N GLN A 24 -5.48 3.11 6.20
CA GLN A 24 -6.01 4.09 7.14
C GLN A 24 -6.28 5.42 6.46
N LYS A 25 -7.41 6.03 6.79
CA LYS A 25 -7.78 7.38 6.39
C LYS A 25 -7.84 8.25 7.62
N LYS A 26 -6.90 9.21 7.76
CA LYS A 26 -6.78 10.05 8.97
C LYS A 26 -6.71 9.21 10.28
N GLY A 27 -6.08 8.04 10.22
CA GLY A 27 -5.95 7.10 11.34
C GLY A 27 -7.15 6.18 11.57
N VAL A 28 -8.16 6.20 10.70
CA VAL A 28 -9.32 5.28 10.74
C VAL A 28 -9.14 4.19 9.71
N ASP A 29 -9.21 2.92 10.13
CA ASP A 29 -9.07 1.76 9.25
C ASP A 29 -10.14 1.74 8.14
N GLN A 30 -9.74 1.35 6.93
CA GLN A 30 -10.57 1.30 5.73
C GLN A 30 -10.67 -0.15 5.25
N ASN A 31 -11.59 -0.92 5.83
CA ASN A 31 -11.71 -2.36 5.55
C ASN A 31 -12.61 -2.69 4.34
N ASP A 32 -13.62 -1.86 4.05
CA ASP A 32 -14.65 -2.20 3.04
C ASP A 32 -14.21 -2.03 1.58
N ASP A 33 -13.21 -1.19 1.32
CA ASP A 33 -12.74 -0.85 -0.03
C ASP A 33 -11.27 -1.28 -0.27
N GLU A 34 -10.70 -2.06 0.66
CA GLU A 34 -9.34 -2.63 0.60
C GLU A 34 -9.35 -4.02 -0.05
N GLU A 35 -8.40 -4.22 -0.96
CA GLU A 35 -8.10 -5.52 -1.55
C GLU A 35 -6.60 -5.82 -1.43
N GLN A 36 -6.23 -6.74 -0.53
CA GLN A 36 -4.88 -7.27 -0.45
C GLN A 36 -4.69 -8.41 -1.46
N GLY A 37 -3.72 -8.24 -2.35
CA GLY A 37 -3.32 -9.24 -3.33
C GLY A 37 -2.52 -10.40 -2.72
N GLU A 38 -2.28 -11.41 -3.54
CA GLU A 38 -1.52 -12.59 -3.10
C GLU A 38 -0.10 -12.23 -2.64
N THR A 39 0.39 -12.96 -1.64
CA THR A 39 1.79 -12.87 -1.22
C THR A 39 2.61 -13.87 -2.02
N VAL A 40 3.50 -13.35 -2.86
CA VAL A 40 4.35 -14.13 -3.76
C VAL A 40 5.81 -14.10 -3.31
N PRO A 41 6.58 -15.19 -3.53
CA PRO A 41 8.00 -15.23 -3.19
C PRO A 41 8.86 -14.48 -4.21
N ASN A 42 10.00 -13.95 -3.75
CA ASN A 42 11.06 -13.36 -4.57
C ASN A 42 12.23 -14.35 -4.75
N GLU A 43 13.09 -14.10 -5.75
CA GLU A 43 14.25 -14.96 -6.03
C GLU A 43 15.29 -14.97 -4.90
N ASP A 44 15.37 -13.89 -4.11
CA ASP A 44 16.28 -13.75 -2.97
C ASP A 44 15.78 -14.45 -1.69
N GLY A 45 14.60 -15.10 -1.73
CA GLY A 45 14.01 -15.81 -0.60
C GLY A 45 13.13 -14.95 0.33
N THR A 46 12.93 -13.67 -0.01
CA THR A 46 11.94 -12.80 0.63
C THR A 46 10.58 -12.91 -0.05
N PHE A 47 9.58 -12.18 0.44
CA PHE A 47 8.22 -12.12 -0.10
C PHE A 47 7.84 -10.70 -0.53
N GLN A 48 6.80 -10.62 -1.35
CA GLN A 48 6.15 -9.38 -1.73
C GLN A 48 4.62 -9.53 -1.82
N THR A 49 3.91 -8.43 -1.60
CA THR A 49 2.46 -8.32 -1.76
C THR A 49 2.08 -6.89 -2.16
N THR A 50 0.86 -6.73 -2.66
CA THR A 50 0.30 -5.42 -3.00
C THR A 50 -1.07 -5.28 -2.37
N SER A 51 -1.40 -4.13 -1.80
CA SER A 51 -2.77 -3.81 -1.35
C SER A 51 -3.32 -2.63 -2.14
N ARG A 52 -4.59 -2.72 -2.56
CA ARG A 52 -5.27 -1.72 -3.38
C ARG A 52 -6.43 -1.13 -2.59
N LEU A 53 -6.58 0.20 -2.62
CA LEU A 53 -7.70 0.91 -2.00
C LEU A 53 -8.43 1.71 -3.07
N THR A 54 -9.73 1.45 -3.23
CA THR A 54 -10.58 2.24 -4.14
C THR A 54 -11.01 3.54 -3.45
N VAL A 55 -10.44 4.67 -3.87
CA VAL A 55 -10.76 5.98 -3.29
C VAL A 55 -11.87 6.64 -4.10
N LYS A 56 -13.05 6.81 -3.50
CA LYS A 56 -14.23 7.45 -4.13
C LYS A 56 -14.18 8.99 -4.11
N ASP A 57 -13.46 9.55 -3.13
CA ASP A 57 -13.30 10.99 -2.95
C ASP A 57 -11.83 11.33 -2.70
N TRP A 58 -11.13 11.78 -3.75
CA TRP A 58 -9.72 12.18 -3.68
C TRP A 58 -9.49 13.53 -2.98
N GLN A 59 -10.40 13.97 -2.10
CA GLN A 59 -10.28 15.28 -1.46
C GLN A 59 -9.20 15.30 -0.37
N THR A 60 -7.92 15.30 -0.74
CA THR A 60 -6.78 15.66 0.13
C THR A 60 -6.76 14.90 1.47
N GLU A 61 -7.22 13.66 1.50
CA GLU A 61 -7.20 12.85 2.71
C GLU A 61 -5.94 11.99 2.70
N ASP A 62 -5.14 12.10 3.76
CA ASP A 62 -3.93 11.32 3.96
C ASP A 62 -4.27 9.84 4.16
N TYR A 63 -4.40 9.12 3.05
CA TYR A 63 -4.45 7.67 3.04
C TYR A 63 -3.07 7.14 3.41
N THR A 64 -3.03 6.22 4.36
CA THR A 64 -1.83 5.62 4.89
C THR A 64 -1.93 4.12 4.76
N CYS A 65 -0.91 3.50 4.17
CA CYS A 65 -0.76 2.05 4.16
C CYS A 65 0.04 1.64 5.41
N VAL A 66 -0.60 0.94 6.33
CA VAL A 66 0.02 0.42 7.55
C VAL A 66 0.42 -1.02 7.31
N VAL A 67 1.69 -1.35 7.60
CA VAL A 67 2.21 -2.71 7.44
C VAL A 67 2.51 -3.29 8.82
N GLN A 68 1.89 -4.42 9.11
CA GLN A 68 2.17 -5.21 10.30
C GLN A 68 2.87 -6.50 9.88
N HIS A 69 4.11 -6.67 10.34
CA HIS A 69 4.94 -7.80 9.97
C HIS A 69 5.94 -8.11 11.09
N LYS A 70 6.22 -9.39 11.35
CA LYS A 70 7.04 -9.78 12.52
C LYS A 70 8.51 -9.34 12.47
N SER A 71 9.02 -8.97 11.28
CA SER A 71 10.38 -8.40 11.16
C SER A 71 10.44 -6.93 11.54
N LEU A 72 9.30 -6.28 11.76
CA LEU A 72 9.23 -4.92 12.25
C LEU A 72 9.13 -5.02 13.77
N GLU A 73 10.20 -4.66 14.49
CA GLU A 73 10.28 -4.83 15.95
C GLU A 73 9.10 -4.19 16.69
N GLU A 74 8.49 -3.14 16.14
CA GLU A 74 7.12 -2.70 16.44
C GLU A 74 6.52 -2.04 15.17
N GLY A 75 5.56 -2.72 14.51
CA GLY A 75 4.67 -2.23 13.43
C GLY A 75 4.98 -0.86 12.80
N ILE A 76 6.07 -0.76 12.04
CA ILE A 76 6.46 0.49 11.39
C ILE A 76 5.41 0.85 10.33
N VAL A 77 4.59 1.86 10.64
CA VAL A 77 3.68 2.53 9.72
C VAL A 77 4.52 3.28 8.69
N LYS A 78 4.78 2.68 7.52
CA LYS A 78 5.28 3.45 6.39
C LYS A 78 4.15 4.31 5.84
N ARG A 79 4.08 5.56 6.31
CA ARG A 79 3.24 6.59 5.71
C ARG A 79 3.72 6.84 4.29
N VAL A 80 3.04 6.25 3.31
CA VAL A 80 3.22 6.60 1.89
C VAL A 80 2.66 8.00 1.72
N ILE A 81 3.52 9.01 1.82
CA ILE A 81 3.16 10.39 1.54
C ILE A 81 3.06 10.51 0.02
N GLU A 82 2.06 11.24 -0.49
CA GLU A 82 1.73 11.49 -1.91
C GLU A 82 2.93 11.57 -2.89
N ARG A 83 4.08 12.03 -2.41
CA ARG A 83 5.36 12.17 -3.13
C ARG A 83 6.00 10.84 -3.61
N GLU A 84 5.67 9.71 -3.00
CA GLU A 84 6.22 8.39 -3.37
C GLU A 84 5.27 7.56 -4.25
N ILE A 85 4.03 8.02 -4.45
CA ILE A 85 3.10 7.44 -5.40
C ILE A 85 3.50 7.95 -6.79
N ARG A 86 4.30 7.15 -7.53
CA ARG A 86 4.58 7.46 -8.94
C ARG A 86 3.24 7.59 -9.65
N ARG A 87 2.96 8.77 -10.20
CA ARG A 87 1.76 8.97 -11.01
C ARG A 87 1.95 8.14 -12.27
N ASN A 88 0.88 7.48 -12.72
CA ASN A 88 0.84 6.88 -14.06
C ASN A 88 0.99 7.92 -15.20
N GLN A 89 1.17 9.22 -14.88
CA GLN A 89 1.46 10.29 -15.83
C GLN A 89 2.95 10.59 -16.04
N ASP A 90 3.87 9.93 -15.32
CA ASP A 90 5.31 10.11 -15.52
C ASP A 90 5.92 9.06 -16.50
N ILE A 91 5.08 8.35 -17.27
CA ILE A 91 5.50 7.49 -18.41
C ILE A 91 4.94 8.05 -19.73
N GLU A 92 4.95 9.37 -19.92
CA GLU A 92 4.88 10.00 -21.24
C GLU A 92 5.69 11.30 -21.22
N SER A 93 7.00 11.20 -21.00
CA SER A 93 8.00 12.15 -21.53
C SER A 93 9.40 11.80 -21.02
N GLU A 94 10.07 10.90 -21.72
CA GLU A 94 11.47 11.05 -22.15
C GLU A 94 11.73 10.13 -23.35
#